data_AF-A0A2S9G365-F1
#
_entry.id   AF-A0A2S9G365-F1
#
_cell.length_a   1.000
_cell.length_b   1.000
_cell.length_c   1.000
_cell.angle_alpha   90.00
_cell.angle_beta   90.00
_cell.angle_gamma   90.00
#
_symmetry.space_group_name_H-M   'P 1'
#
loop_
_entity.id
_entity.type
_entity.pdbx_description
1 polymer ?
#
loop_
_entity_poly.entity_id
_entity_poly.type
_entity_poly.pdbx_seq_one_letter_code
_entity_poly.pdbx_strand_id
1 'polypeptide(L)'
;RHDPNDVHWLGRDRFILSCGHSSLTLYIQLYLGGFGLELSDIPALRTFKSKTPGHPEFRHTDGVEITTGPLGQGLASAVGMAMAA
;
A
#
# COMPACT_ATOMS: atom_id res chain seq x y z
N ARG A 1 3.89 -12.41 -7.06
CA ARG A 1 3.55 -13.20 -5.87
C ARG A 1 3.85 -12.35 -4.63
N HIS A 2 3.09 -12.51 -3.56
CA HIS A 2 3.30 -11.84 -2.29
C HIS A 2 3.25 -12.86 -1.15
N ASP A 3 3.95 -12.59 -0.05
CA ASP A 3 3.81 -13.30 1.22
C ASP A 3 3.40 -12.28 2.30
N PRO A 4 2.18 -12.36 2.85
CA PRO A 4 1.74 -11.47 3.92
C PRO A 4 2.57 -11.59 5.21
N ASN A 5 3.24 -12.73 5.43
CA ASN A 5 4.11 -12.94 6.60
C ASN A 5 5.53 -12.39 6.39
N ASP A 6 5.91 -12.07 5.14
CA ASP A 6 7.18 -11.43 4.79
C ASP A 6 6.98 -10.36 3.71
N VAL A 7 6.50 -9.19 4.15
CA VAL A 7 6.31 -8.01 3.30
C VAL A 7 7.62 -7.43 2.76
N HIS A 8 8.78 -7.93 3.22
CA HIS A 8 10.10 -7.50 2.79
C HIS A 8 10.80 -8.50 1.87
N TRP A 9 10.14 -9.62 1.54
CA TRP A 9 10.66 -10.61 0.60
C TRP A 9 11.15 -9.93 -0.69
N LEU A 10 12.45 -10.10 -0.99
CA LEU A 10 13.10 -9.41 -2.10
C LEU A 10 12.54 -9.80 -3.47
N GLY A 11 12.08 -11.05 -3.62
CA GLY A 11 11.54 -11.59 -4.88
C GLY A 11 10.03 -11.43 -5.06
N ARG A 12 9.37 -10.62 -4.22
CA ARG A 12 7.93 -10.36 -4.34
C ARG A 12 7.63 -9.52 -5.59
N ASP A 13 6.44 -9.71 -6.15
CA ASP A 13 5.91 -8.71 -7.09
C ASP A 13 5.62 -7.43 -6.31
N ARG A 14 5.75 -6.27 -6.94
CA ARG A 14 5.42 -4.99 -6.30
C ARG A 14 4.10 -4.46 -6.86
N PHE A 15 3.21 -4.04 -5.96
CA PHE A 15 1.96 -3.40 -6.32
C PHE A 15 2.00 -1.92 -5.96
N ILE A 16 1.67 -1.05 -6.91
CA ILE A 16 1.61 0.40 -6.70
C ILE A 16 0.23 0.92 -7.10
N LEU A 17 -0.52 1.47 -6.13
CA LEU A 17 -1.76 2.16 -6.41
C LEU A 17 -1.48 3.61 -6.85
N SER A 18 -1.24 3.83 -8.14
CA SER A 18 -0.90 5.18 -8.63
C SER A 18 -2.03 6.20 -8.45
N CYS A 19 -3.29 5.77 -8.47
CA CYS A 19 -4.45 6.59 -8.13
C CYS A 19 -4.68 6.59 -6.61
N GLY A 20 -3.74 7.14 -5.84
CA GLY A 20 -3.71 7.04 -4.38
C GLY A 20 -4.99 7.52 -3.66
N HIS A 21 -5.84 8.32 -4.31
CA HIS A 21 -7.15 8.70 -3.77
C HIS A 21 -8.12 7.53 -3.63
N SER A 22 -7.88 6.41 -4.33
CA SER A 22 -8.61 5.14 -4.20
C SER A 22 -8.03 4.23 -3.11
N SER A 23 -7.37 4.81 -2.10
CA SER A 23 -6.62 4.11 -1.04
C SER A 23 -7.42 3.03 -0.31
N LEU A 24 -8.73 3.24 -0.09
CA LEU A 24 -9.61 2.26 0.53
C LEU A 24 -9.60 0.91 -0.22
N THR A 25 -9.50 0.92 -1.56
CA THR A 25 -9.41 -0.31 -2.36
C THR A 25 -8.16 -1.12 -1.99
N LEU A 26 -7.01 -0.44 -1.86
CA LEU A 26 -5.76 -1.08 -1.44
C LEU A 26 -5.86 -1.59 0.01
N TYR A 27 -6.40 -0.80 0.94
CA TYR A 27 -6.51 -1.23 2.34
C TYR A 27 -7.43 -2.44 2.51
N ILE A 28 -8.52 -2.53 1.74
CA ILE A 28 -9.38 -3.72 1.73
C ILE A 28 -8.60 -4.94 1.22
N GLN A 29 -7.80 -4.80 0.17
CA GLN A 29 -6.96 -5.89 -0.33
C GLN A 29 -5.90 -6.32 0.67
N LEU A 30 -5.27 -5.38 1.37
CA LEU A 30 -4.29 -5.65 2.41
C LEU A 30 -4.93 -6.36 3.63
N TYR A 31 -6.13 -5.93 4.04
CA TYR A 31 -6.90 -6.61 5.10
C TYR A 31 -7.24 -8.05 4.69
N LEU A 32 -7.87 -8.25 3.53
CA LEU A 32 -8.24 -9.58 3.05
C LEU A 32 -7.02 -10.46 2.75
N GLY A 33 -5.90 -9.85 2.39
CA GLY A 33 -4.63 -10.52 2.14
C GLY A 33 -3.84 -10.86 3.40
N GLY A 34 -4.28 -10.43 4.60
CA GLY A 34 -3.59 -10.73 5.85
C GLY A 34 -2.32 -9.91 6.11
N PHE A 35 -2.19 -8.71 5.53
CA PHE A 35 -1.03 -7.83 5.67
C PHE A 35 -1.03 -7.01 6.99
N GLY A 36 -1.59 -7.55 8.07
CA GLY A 36 -1.56 -6.93 9.40
C GLY A 36 -2.55 -5.77 9.63
N LEU A 37 -3.40 -5.45 8.65
CA LEU A 37 -4.59 -4.64 8.88
C LEU A 37 -5.68 -5.48 9.53
N GLU A 38 -6.40 -4.89 10.47
CA GLU A 38 -7.55 -5.49 11.14
C GLU A 38 -8.86 -4.86 10.66
N LEU A 39 -9.99 -5.51 10.92
CA LEU A 39 -11.30 -4.98 10.53
C LEU A 39 -11.56 -3.61 11.16
N SER A 40 -11.03 -3.33 12.35
CA SER A 40 -11.13 -2.04 13.03
C SER A 40 -10.35 -0.92 12.36
N ASP A 41 -9.32 -1.23 11.56
CA ASP A 41 -8.54 -0.22 10.84
C ASP A 41 -9.35 0.37 9.67
N ILE A 42 -10.17 -0.42 9.00
CA ILE A 42 -10.99 0.01 7.86
C ILE A 42 -11.98 1.15 8.20
N PRO A 43 -12.82 1.06 9.26
CA PRO A 43 -13.68 2.17 9.66
C PRO A 43 -12.90 3.35 10.25
N ALA A 44 -11.64 3.16 10.67
CA ALA A 44 -10.76 4.23 11.12
C ALA A 44 -10.13 5.03 9.96
N LEU A 45 -10.52 4.76 8.71
CA LEU A 45 -10.08 5.49 7.51
C LEU A 45 -10.05 7.01 7.74
N ARG A 46 -8.90 7.64 7.44
CA ARG A 46 -8.69 9.10 7.52
C ARG A 46 -8.86 9.70 8.92
N THR A 47 -8.84 8.88 9.97
CA THR A 47 -8.80 9.38 11.35
C THR A 47 -7.34 9.54 11.81
N PHE A 48 -7.16 10.37 12.83
CA PHE A 48 -5.84 10.69 13.37
C PHE A 48 -5.10 9.41 13.80
N LYS A 49 -3.86 9.25 13.31
CA LYS A 49 -2.97 8.10 13.59
C LYS A 49 -3.51 6.71 13.17
N SER A 50 -4.61 6.64 12.41
CA SER A 50 -5.05 5.37 11.82
C SER A 50 -3.99 4.78 10.89
N LYS A 51 -3.94 3.45 10.76
CA LYS A 51 -3.11 2.75 9.76
C LYS A 51 -3.62 2.91 8.32
N THR A 52 -4.75 3.60 8.14
CA THR A 52 -5.43 3.81 6.86
C THR A 52 -5.57 5.31 6.58
N PRO A 53 -4.46 6.02 6.29
CA PRO A 53 -4.49 7.44 5.94
C PRO A 53 -5.23 7.69 4.62
N GLY A 54 -5.49 8.96 4.32
CA GLY A 54 -6.30 9.35 3.15
C GLY A 54 -5.72 8.93 1.79
N HIS A 55 -4.39 8.78 1.72
CA HIS A 55 -3.64 8.22 0.62
C HIS A 55 -2.63 7.18 1.17
N PRO A 56 -2.15 6.21 0.38
CA PRO A 56 -1.17 5.23 0.85
C PRO A 56 0.11 5.93 1.29
N GLU A 57 0.67 5.53 2.42
CA GLU A 57 1.92 6.09 2.97
C GLU A 57 2.93 4.98 3.25
N PHE A 58 4.11 5.08 2.63
CA PHE A 58 5.22 4.14 2.82
C PHE A 58 5.67 4.11 4.28
N ARG A 59 5.88 2.90 4.83
CA ARG A 59 6.25 2.64 6.24
C ARG A 59 5.17 2.95 7.28
N HIS A 60 4.02 3.47 6.87
CA HIS A 60 2.89 3.70 7.78
C HIS A 60 1.87 2.56 7.74
N THR A 61 1.65 1.99 6.56
CA THR A 61 0.79 0.82 6.35
C THR A 61 1.62 -0.30 5.73
N ASP A 62 1.63 -1.48 6.34
CA ASP A 62 2.35 -2.64 5.81
C ASP A 62 1.78 -3.05 4.44
N GLY A 63 2.67 -3.46 3.52
CA GLY A 63 2.31 -3.77 2.13
C GLY A 63 2.16 -2.57 1.19
N VAL A 64 2.27 -1.32 1.69
CA VAL A 64 2.38 -0.13 0.83
C VAL A 64 3.82 0.05 0.36
N GLU A 65 4.06 -0.12 -0.95
CA GLU A 65 5.39 -0.01 -1.56
C GLU A 65 5.93 1.43 -1.63
N ILE A 66 5.05 2.42 -1.80
CA ILE A 66 5.40 3.83 -1.91
C ILE A 66 4.23 4.73 -1.52
N THR A 67 4.53 5.91 -0.97
CA THR A 67 3.55 6.97 -0.78
C THR A 67 3.02 7.48 -2.11
N THR A 68 1.70 7.50 -2.28
CA THR A 68 1.05 8.05 -3.50
C THR A 68 -0.04 9.05 -3.11
N GLY A 69 -0.72 9.62 -4.10
CA GLY A 69 -1.70 10.70 -3.90
C GLY A 69 -1.49 11.81 -4.92
N PRO A 70 -0.28 12.39 -5.01
CA PRO A 70 0.09 13.23 -6.13
C PRO A 70 0.06 12.40 -7.43
N LEU A 71 -0.85 12.75 -8.34
CA LEU A 71 -1.09 12.00 -9.57
C LEU A 71 0.17 11.91 -10.44
N GLY A 72 0.35 10.76 -11.09
CA GLY A 72 1.51 10.46 -11.96
C GLY A 72 2.72 9.89 -11.24
N GLN A 73 2.92 10.16 -9.94
CA GLN A 73 4.11 9.68 -9.22
C GLN A 73 4.18 8.15 -9.11
N GLY A 74 3.06 7.49 -8.78
CA GLY A 74 3.04 6.04 -8.64
C GLY A 74 3.46 5.30 -9.92
N LEU A 75 3.01 5.77 -11.09
CA LEU A 75 3.42 5.22 -12.39
C LEU A 75 4.93 5.42 -12.62
N ALA A 76 5.45 6.63 -12.41
CA ALA A 76 6.88 6.90 -12.59
C ALA A 76 7.74 6.04 -11.65
N SER A 77 7.32 5.86 -10.39
CA SER A 77 8.00 5.00 -9.43
C SER A 77 7.90 3.52 -9.79
N ALA A 78 6.78 3.06 -10.35
CA ALA A 78 6.65 1.69 -10.85
C ALA A 78 7.68 1.38 -11.93
N VAL A 79 7.93 2.33 -12.85
CA VAL A 79 8.99 2.20 -13.86
C VAL A 79 10.35 2.04 -13.20
N GLY A 80 10.69 2.88 -12.22
CA GLY A 80 11.95 2.76 -11.48
C GLY A 80 12.10 1.43 -10.74
N MET A 81 11.03 0.91 -10.14
CA MET A 81 11.04 -0.41 -9.50
C MET A 81 11.21 -1.55 -10.51
N ALA A 82 10.59 -1.45 -11.69
CA ALA A 82 10.74 -2.44 -12.75
C ALA A 82 12.15 -2.43 -13.35
N MET A 83 12.79 -1.27 -13.48
CA MET A 83 14.19 -1.17 -13.92
C MET A 83 15.19 -1.77 -12.92
N ALA A 84 14.82 -1.84 -11.64
CA ALA A 84 15.66 -2.39 -10.57
C ALA A 84 15.44 -3.88 -10.31
N ALA A 85 14.42 -4.48 -10.94
CA ALA A 85 14.01 -5.86 -10.71
C ALA A 85 14.92 -6.89 -11.40
#